data_AF-A0A371E787-F1
#
_entry.id   AF-A0A371E787-F1
#
_cell.length_a   1.000
_cell.length_b   1.000
_cell.length_c   1.000
_cell.angle_alpha   90.00
_cell.angle_beta   90.00
_cell.angle_gamma   90.00
#
_symmetry.space_group_name_H-M   'P 1'
#
loop_
_entity.id
_entity.type
_entity.pdbx_description
1 polymer ?
#
loop_
_entity_poly.entity_id
_entity_poly.type
_entity_poly.pdbx_seq_one_letter_code
_entity_poly.pdbx_strand_id
1 'polypeptide(L)'
;MEPQTQHRSDMTMKRRNESVIKGKPAVDPDKLVNIQIPPTLKKQLVDDCEFITHLGKLVKLPRTPNVNDILKNYLHYRLKKCDSMADSVEEIMKGLCCYFDKALPVMLLYKNERQQYQEACPANVFPSATYGAEHLLRLFVKLPELLFHASVEEETLVELQAHLLDFLRFLQKNQSTFFLSTYHVAEDIENSTNKQGD
;
A
#
# COMPACT_ATOMS: atom_id res chain seq x y z
N MET A 1 -5.18 -69.40 -30.73
CA MET A 1 -4.14 -69.35 -31.77
C MET A 1 -4.20 -67.96 -32.38
N GLU A 2 -3.06 -67.27 -32.30
CA GLU A 2 -2.69 -65.99 -32.94
C GLU A 2 -3.46 -64.71 -32.56
N PRO A 3 -2.70 -63.70 -32.11
CA PRO A 3 -2.86 -62.35 -32.62
C PRO A 3 -1.57 -61.88 -33.31
N GLN A 4 -1.75 -61.37 -34.53
CA GLN A 4 -0.71 -60.77 -35.36
C GLN A 4 -0.17 -59.49 -34.74
N THR A 5 1.15 -59.38 -34.81
CA THR A 5 1.96 -58.21 -34.50
C THR A 5 1.99 -57.18 -35.63
N GLN A 6 2.12 -55.90 -35.24
CA GLN A 6 3.13 -54.93 -35.73
C GLN A 6 2.61 -53.71 -36.53
N HIS A 7 2.70 -52.53 -35.90
CA HIS A 7 3.58 -51.50 -36.46
C HIS A 7 4.25 -50.66 -35.36
N ARG A 8 5.52 -50.36 -35.60
CA ARG A 8 6.52 -49.77 -34.70
C ARG A 8 7.12 -48.56 -35.41
N SER A 9 7.21 -47.42 -34.73
CA SER A 9 8.14 -46.29 -34.97
C SER A 9 7.80 -45.19 -33.97
N ASP A 10 8.70 -44.41 -33.39
CA ASP A 10 10.11 -44.51 -33.09
C ASP A 10 10.36 -43.50 -31.96
N MET A 11 11.38 -43.78 -31.15
CA MET A 11 12.01 -42.94 -30.13
C MET A 11 11.59 -41.46 -30.02
N THR A 12 11.21 -41.03 -28.81
CA THR A 12 11.96 -39.96 -28.13
C THR A 12 11.86 -40.08 -26.60
N MET A 13 12.98 -40.46 -25.97
CA MET A 13 13.23 -40.19 -24.55
C MET A 13 13.35 -38.69 -24.34
N LYS A 14 12.49 -38.07 -23.52
CA LYS A 14 12.85 -36.80 -22.87
C LYS A 14 12.11 -36.59 -21.54
N ARG A 15 12.81 -37.03 -20.49
CA ARG A 15 13.04 -36.36 -19.20
C ARG A 15 11.84 -35.67 -18.53
N ARG A 16 11.42 -36.28 -17.41
CA ARG A 16 11.10 -35.66 -16.11
C ARG A 16 11.41 -34.16 -16.07
N ASN A 17 10.42 -33.37 -15.69
CA ASN A 17 10.62 -32.21 -14.82
C ASN A 17 9.33 -31.93 -14.04
N GLU A 18 9.21 -32.61 -12.91
CA GLU A 18 8.46 -32.13 -11.77
C GLU A 18 9.24 -30.91 -11.24
N SER A 19 8.90 -29.72 -11.72
CA SER A 19 9.53 -28.50 -11.25
C SER A 19 8.98 -28.16 -9.87
N VAL A 20 9.73 -28.66 -8.89
CA VAL A 20 9.83 -28.23 -7.51
C VAL A 20 9.55 -26.73 -7.36
N ILE A 21 8.62 -26.48 -6.44
CA ILE A 21 8.25 -25.25 -5.75
C ILE A 21 9.46 -24.28 -5.63
N LYS A 22 9.39 -23.12 -6.30
CA LYS A 22 10.06 -21.91 -5.79
C LYS A 22 9.12 -21.25 -4.80
N GLY A 23 9.15 -21.76 -3.57
CA GLY A 23 8.59 -21.08 -2.43
C GLY A 23 9.26 -19.71 -2.36
N LYS A 24 8.46 -18.67 -2.15
CA LYS A 24 9.00 -17.40 -1.63
C LYS A 24 9.90 -17.75 -0.43
N PRO A 25 11.09 -17.16 -0.29
CA PRO A 25 11.86 -17.34 0.93
C PRO A 25 10.93 -16.95 2.09
N ALA A 26 10.67 -17.89 2.99
CA ALA A 26 9.95 -17.60 4.20
C ALA A 26 10.79 -16.57 4.95
N VAL A 27 10.28 -15.34 5.05
CA VAL A 27 10.95 -14.27 5.79
C VAL A 27 10.94 -14.67 7.25
N ASP A 28 12.13 -14.75 7.84
CA ASP A 28 12.29 -14.97 9.28
C ASP A 28 11.67 -13.79 10.02
N PRO A 29 10.56 -13.98 10.76
CA PRO A 29 9.84 -12.90 11.39
C PRO A 29 10.67 -12.16 12.44
N ASP A 30 11.68 -12.83 13.01
CA ASP A 30 12.54 -12.27 14.04
C ASP A 30 13.55 -11.25 13.49
N LYS A 31 13.71 -11.17 12.16
CA LYS A 31 14.58 -10.20 11.49
C LYS A 31 13.83 -9.01 10.86
N LEU A 32 12.50 -9.00 10.95
CA LEU A 32 11.69 -7.88 10.45
C LEU A 32 11.78 -6.68 11.39
N VAL A 33 11.82 -5.48 10.81
CA VAL A 33 11.75 -4.23 11.57
C VAL A 33 10.41 -4.16 12.30
N ASN A 34 10.43 -4.09 13.63
CA ASN A 34 9.22 -4.06 14.44
C ASN A 34 8.58 -2.66 14.47
N ILE A 35 7.86 -2.28 13.42
CA ILE A 35 7.07 -1.04 13.40
C ILE A 35 5.73 -1.29 14.09
N GLN A 36 5.65 -0.95 15.37
CA GLN A 36 4.41 -1.12 16.15
C GLN A 36 3.41 0.00 15.83
N ILE A 37 2.42 -0.33 14.99
CA ILE A 37 1.31 0.57 14.69
C ILE A 37 0.42 0.74 15.95
N PRO A 38 0.10 1.98 16.38
CA PRO A 38 -0.77 2.25 17.53
C PRO A 38 -2.16 1.58 17.40
N PRO A 39 -2.78 1.11 18.50
CA PRO A 39 -4.05 0.37 18.46
C PRO A 39 -5.20 1.11 17.75
N THR A 40 -5.32 2.43 17.94
CA THR A 40 -6.40 3.20 17.29
C THR A 40 -6.21 3.31 15.77
N LEU A 41 -4.96 3.30 15.31
CA LEU A 41 -4.63 3.25 13.88
C LEU A 41 -4.77 1.82 13.32
N LYS A 42 -4.51 0.78 14.12
CA LYS A 42 -4.86 -0.60 13.75
C LYS A 42 -6.36 -0.75 13.55
N LYS A 43 -7.18 -0.20 14.45
CA LYS A 43 -8.64 -0.16 14.27
C LYS A 43 -9.01 0.54 12.96
N GLN A 44 -8.41 1.69 12.68
CA GLN A 44 -8.63 2.40 11.40
C GLN A 44 -8.34 1.53 10.18
N LEU A 45 -7.28 0.72 10.20
CA LEU A 45 -6.96 -0.22 9.11
C LEU A 45 -7.99 -1.34 8.97
N VAL A 46 -8.55 -1.82 10.08
CA VAL A 46 -9.62 -2.83 10.07
C VAL A 46 -10.90 -2.24 9.47
N ASP A 47 -11.32 -1.06 9.95
CA ASP A 47 -12.50 -0.36 9.46
C ASP A 47 -12.35 0.00 7.96
N ASP A 48 -11.17 0.49 7.55
CA ASP A 48 -10.83 0.76 6.13
C ASP A 48 -10.96 -0.49 5.25
N CYS A 49 -10.43 -1.62 5.71
CA CYS A 49 -10.55 -2.90 5.01
C CYS A 49 -12.02 -3.31 4.84
N GLU A 50 -12.83 -3.22 5.90
CA GLU A 50 -14.26 -3.55 5.86
C GLU A 50 -15.02 -2.65 4.88
N PHE A 51 -14.80 -1.32 4.94
CA PHE A 51 -15.47 -0.37 4.06
C PHE A 51 -15.22 -0.67 2.59
N ILE A 52 -13.98 -0.99 2.21
CA ILE A 52 -13.63 -1.17 0.80
C ILE A 52 -13.95 -2.57 0.30
N THR A 53 -13.61 -3.59 1.07
CA THR A 53 -13.67 -4.97 0.59
C THR A 53 -15.06 -5.60 0.77
N HIS A 54 -15.76 -5.28 1.84
CA HIS A 54 -17.07 -5.87 2.16
C HIS A 54 -18.23 -4.93 1.82
N LEU A 55 -18.07 -3.63 2.08
CA LEU A 55 -19.15 -2.65 1.88
C LEU A 55 -19.08 -1.92 0.53
N GLY A 56 -18.05 -2.16 -0.28
CA GLY A 56 -17.89 -1.54 -1.60
C GLY A 56 -17.77 -0.02 -1.56
N LYS A 57 -17.44 0.57 -0.41
CA LYS A 57 -17.30 2.00 -0.24
C LYS A 57 -15.87 2.45 -0.56
N LEU A 58 -15.74 3.61 -1.19
CA LEU A 58 -14.48 4.19 -1.60
C LEU A 58 -14.24 5.55 -0.93
N VAL A 59 -12.96 5.82 -0.67
CA VAL A 59 -12.50 7.14 -0.25
C VAL A 59 -12.65 8.10 -1.43
N LYS A 60 -13.30 9.25 -1.24
CA LYS A 60 -13.43 10.24 -2.32
C LYS A 60 -12.08 10.84 -2.67
N LEU A 61 -11.74 10.85 -3.95
CA LEU A 61 -10.51 11.46 -4.49
C LEU A 61 -10.85 12.73 -5.30
N PRO A 62 -9.95 13.74 -5.33
CA PRO A 62 -8.73 13.84 -4.52
C PRO A 62 -9.05 14.07 -3.03
N ARG A 63 -8.21 13.54 -2.14
CA ARG A 63 -8.36 13.70 -0.69
C ARG A 63 -7.75 15.01 -0.20
N THR A 64 -8.44 15.64 0.75
CA THR A 64 -7.92 16.78 1.51
C THR A 64 -7.99 16.50 3.01
N PRO A 65 -6.87 16.60 3.76
CA PRO A 65 -5.50 16.76 3.25
C PRO A 65 -5.03 15.52 2.48
N ASN A 66 -4.19 15.71 1.46
CA ASN A 66 -3.51 14.60 0.77
C ASN A 66 -2.20 14.21 1.51
N VAL A 67 -1.52 13.17 1.04
CA VAL A 67 -0.24 12.73 1.64
C VAL A 67 0.80 13.85 1.66
N ASN A 68 0.95 14.62 0.58
CA ASN A 68 1.88 15.75 0.55
C ASN A 68 1.59 16.78 1.65
N ASP A 69 0.32 17.10 1.86
CA ASP A 69 -0.11 18.02 2.91
C ASP A 69 0.17 17.45 4.30
N ILE A 70 -0.10 16.15 4.51
CA ILE A 70 0.14 15.47 5.79
C ILE A 70 1.64 15.45 6.12
N LEU A 71 2.50 15.13 5.15
CA LEU A 71 3.95 15.11 5.34
C LEU A 71 4.49 16.51 5.63
N LYS A 72 4.03 17.55 4.91
CA LYS A 72 4.37 18.95 5.19
C LYS A 72 3.93 19.38 6.60
N ASN A 73 2.72 19.01 7.01
CA ASN A 73 2.20 19.30 8.34
C ASN A 73 3.06 18.66 9.44
N TYR A 74 3.55 17.44 9.21
CA TYR A 74 4.46 16.77 10.14
C TYR A 74 5.83 17.46 10.22
N LEU A 75 6.42 17.84 9.07
CA LEU A 75 7.69 18.58 9.05
C LEU A 75 7.58 19.88 9.84
N HIS A 76 6.49 20.64 9.65
CA HIS A 76 6.23 21.86 10.42
C HIS A 76 6.07 21.61 11.92
N TYR A 77 5.38 20.52 12.29
CA TYR A 77 5.26 20.09 13.68
C TYR A 77 6.64 19.75 14.30
N ARG A 78 7.54 19.13 13.53
CA ARG A 78 8.88 18.75 13.98
C ARG A 78 9.79 19.98 14.13
N LEU A 79 9.79 20.89 13.16
CA LEU A 79 10.53 22.15 13.23
C LEU A 79 10.19 22.95 14.49
N LYS A 80 8.91 23.02 14.86
CA LYS A 80 8.47 23.70 16.09
C LYS A 80 8.93 23.01 17.38
N LYS A 81 9.22 21.71 17.34
CA LYS A 81 9.52 20.91 18.53
C LYS A 81 11.02 20.79 18.79
N CYS A 82 11.86 20.68 17.76
CA CYS A 82 13.31 20.58 17.86
C CYS A 82 13.98 20.76 16.49
N ASP A 83 14.86 21.75 16.35
CA ASP A 83 15.50 22.11 15.08
C ASP A 83 16.64 21.16 14.67
N SER A 84 17.33 20.54 15.63
CA SER A 84 18.57 19.78 15.39
C SER A 84 18.44 18.52 14.53
N MET A 85 17.22 18.05 14.28
CA MET A 85 16.94 16.81 13.51
C MET A 85 16.13 17.09 12.24
N ALA A 86 16.08 18.34 11.77
CA ALA A 86 15.23 18.73 10.65
C ALA A 86 15.63 18.02 9.34
N ASP A 87 16.93 17.98 9.04
CA ASP A 87 17.44 17.48 7.76
C ASP A 87 17.19 15.97 7.60
N SER A 88 17.49 15.16 8.62
CA SER A 88 17.26 13.72 8.59
C SER A 88 15.78 13.37 8.49
N VAL A 89 14.92 14.08 9.24
CA VAL A 89 13.46 13.90 9.17
C VAL A 89 12.94 14.26 7.79
N GLU A 90 13.43 15.34 7.19
CA GLU A 90 13.02 15.76 5.84
C GLU A 90 13.38 14.72 4.80
N GLU A 91 14.59 14.17 4.84
CA GLU A 91 15.03 13.10 3.93
C GLU A 91 14.17 11.84 4.09
N ILE A 92 13.88 11.42 5.33
CA ILE A 92 13.02 10.26 5.59
C ILE A 92 11.61 10.49 5.06
N MET A 93 11.02 11.68 5.26
CA MET A 93 9.68 11.99 4.77
C MET A 93 9.64 12.04 3.23
N LYS A 94 10.68 12.56 2.58
CA LYS A 94 10.84 12.49 1.11
C LYS A 94 10.92 11.05 0.63
N GLY A 95 11.71 10.21 1.30
CA GLY A 95 11.81 8.78 1.00
C GLY A 95 10.46 8.08 1.13
N LEU A 96 9.71 8.35 2.20
CA LEU A 96 8.38 7.81 2.43
C LEU A 96 7.39 8.23 1.33
N CYS A 97 7.42 9.50 0.91
CA CYS A 97 6.59 10.02 -0.20
C CYS A 97 6.90 9.30 -1.51
N CYS A 98 8.17 9.28 -1.91
CA CYS A 98 8.62 8.59 -3.12
C CYS A 98 8.26 7.11 -3.09
N TYR A 99 8.33 6.50 -1.91
CA TYR A 99 7.97 5.10 -1.72
C TYR A 99 6.46 4.89 -1.87
N PHE A 100 5.64 5.75 -1.25
CA PHE A 100 4.19 5.74 -1.40
C PHE A 100 3.76 5.84 -2.87
N ASP A 101 4.35 6.77 -3.63
CA ASP A 101 4.04 6.98 -5.04
C ASP A 101 4.28 5.73 -5.90
N LYS A 102 5.32 4.96 -5.58
CA LYS A 102 5.63 3.70 -6.28
C LYS A 102 4.82 2.52 -5.75
N ALA A 103 4.59 2.46 -4.44
CA ALA A 103 3.95 1.33 -3.79
C ALA A 103 2.43 1.32 -3.98
N LEU A 104 1.79 2.49 -4.05
CA LEU A 104 0.33 2.60 -4.15
C LEU A 104 -0.24 1.74 -5.30
N PRO A 105 0.15 1.96 -6.57
CA PRO A 105 -0.41 1.19 -7.68
C PRO A 105 -0.01 -0.29 -7.67
N VAL A 106 1.05 -0.66 -6.95
CA VAL A 106 1.55 -2.04 -6.96
C VAL A 106 0.90 -2.89 -5.87
N MET A 107 0.78 -2.37 -4.65
CA MET A 107 0.47 -3.21 -3.48
C MET A 107 -0.46 -2.62 -2.42
N LEU A 108 -0.81 -1.32 -2.46
CA LEU A 108 -1.61 -0.70 -1.39
C LEU A 108 -3.10 -0.58 -1.71
N LEU A 109 -3.49 -0.77 -2.97
CA LEU A 109 -4.89 -0.71 -3.41
C LEU A 109 -5.54 -2.09 -3.39
N TYR A 110 -6.74 -2.15 -2.81
CA TYR A 110 -7.64 -3.29 -2.96
C TYR A 110 -8.18 -3.37 -4.38
N LYS A 111 -8.79 -4.51 -4.73
CA LYS A 111 -9.35 -4.74 -6.07
C LYS A 111 -10.40 -3.68 -6.44
N ASN A 112 -11.23 -3.27 -5.48
CA ASN A 112 -12.35 -2.34 -5.70
C ASN A 112 -11.88 -0.89 -5.95
N GLU A 113 -10.65 -0.54 -5.58
CA GLU A 113 -10.09 0.81 -5.78
C GLU A 113 -9.38 0.95 -7.13
N ARG A 114 -9.18 -0.14 -7.88
CA ARG A 114 -8.33 -0.14 -9.08
C ARG A 114 -8.89 0.73 -10.20
N GLN A 115 -10.20 0.74 -10.39
CA GLN A 115 -10.85 1.61 -11.36
C GLN A 115 -10.72 3.08 -10.96
N GLN A 116 -11.03 3.41 -9.69
CA GLN A 116 -10.89 4.76 -9.16
C GLN A 116 -9.45 5.29 -9.33
N TYR A 117 -8.43 4.44 -9.17
CA TYR A 117 -7.05 4.83 -9.42
C TYR A 117 -6.78 5.23 -10.88
N GLN A 118 -7.33 4.50 -11.86
CA GLN A 118 -7.15 4.82 -13.28
C GLN A 118 -7.74 6.20 -13.63
N GLU A 119 -8.85 6.56 -12.99
CA GLU A 119 -9.52 7.85 -13.18
C GLU A 119 -8.81 8.99 -12.43
N ALA A 120 -8.38 8.74 -11.19
CA ALA A 120 -7.82 9.76 -10.31
C ALA A 120 -6.32 10.05 -10.53
N CYS A 121 -5.58 9.08 -11.10
CA CYS A 121 -4.14 9.22 -11.35
C CYS A 121 -3.78 8.96 -12.82
N PRO A 122 -4.15 9.87 -13.74
CA PRO A 122 -3.67 9.85 -15.11
C PRO A 122 -2.16 10.12 -15.18
N ALA A 123 -1.56 9.89 -16.35
CA ALA A 123 -0.13 10.14 -16.57
C ALA A 123 0.24 11.56 -16.10
N ASN A 124 1.23 11.65 -15.20
CA ASN A 124 1.74 12.87 -14.53
C ASN A 124 1.08 13.28 -13.20
N VAL A 125 0.11 12.52 -12.67
CA VAL A 125 -0.41 12.76 -11.33
C VAL A 125 0.19 11.77 -10.33
N PHE A 126 0.88 12.29 -9.31
CA PHE A 126 1.44 11.46 -8.25
C PHE A 126 0.36 11.03 -7.26
N PRO A 127 0.36 9.75 -6.83
CA PRO A 127 -0.48 9.26 -5.74
C PRO A 127 -0.48 10.16 -4.49
N SER A 128 0.69 10.67 -4.09
CA SER A 128 0.88 11.50 -2.91
C SER A 128 0.14 12.83 -2.96
N ALA A 129 -0.16 13.34 -4.15
CA ALA A 129 -0.96 14.54 -4.36
C ALA A 129 -2.48 14.27 -4.40
N THR A 130 -2.88 13.00 -4.47
CA THR A 130 -4.28 12.59 -4.72
C THR A 130 -4.89 11.84 -3.54
N TYR A 131 -4.13 10.94 -2.92
CA TYR A 131 -4.58 10.07 -1.85
C TYR A 131 -4.32 10.66 -0.46
N GLY A 132 -5.02 10.14 0.54
CA GLY A 132 -5.01 10.63 1.92
C GLY A 132 -4.31 9.72 2.93
N ALA A 133 -4.62 9.95 4.20
CA ALA A 133 -4.02 9.24 5.32
C ALA A 133 -4.39 7.75 5.35
N GLU A 134 -5.56 7.39 4.82
CA GLU A 134 -6.07 6.01 4.77
C GLU A 134 -5.07 5.10 4.06
N HIS A 135 -4.71 5.46 2.82
CA HIS A 135 -3.76 4.72 1.99
C HIS A 135 -2.33 4.84 2.49
N LEU A 136 -1.94 6.01 3.00
CA LEU A 136 -0.63 6.20 3.61
C LEU A 136 -0.42 5.25 4.80
N LEU A 137 -1.45 5.04 5.63
CA LEU A 137 -1.36 4.15 6.78
C LEU A 137 -1.16 2.69 6.36
N ARG A 138 -1.74 2.26 5.23
CA ARG A 138 -1.52 0.90 4.69
C ARG A 138 -0.05 0.64 4.37
N LEU A 139 0.70 1.68 4.01
CA LEU A 139 2.13 1.57 3.75
C LEU A 139 2.90 1.02 4.95
N PHE A 140 2.54 1.44 6.16
CA PHE A 140 3.20 1.01 7.40
C PHE A 140 2.99 -0.48 7.72
N VAL A 141 1.97 -1.11 7.13
CA VAL A 141 1.78 -2.57 7.22
C VAL A 141 2.75 -3.32 6.30
N LYS A 142 3.13 -2.71 5.17
CA LYS A 142 4.05 -3.32 4.19
C LYS A 142 5.51 -3.00 4.47
N LEU A 143 5.78 -1.86 5.09
CA LEU A 143 7.12 -1.31 5.28
C LEU A 143 8.11 -2.27 5.97
N PRO A 144 7.73 -3.04 7.01
CA PRO A 144 8.64 -4.02 7.63
C PRO A 144 9.20 -5.07 6.66
N GLU A 145 8.34 -5.65 5.80
CA GLU A 145 8.72 -6.65 4.79
C GLU A 145 9.72 -6.06 3.80
N LEU A 146 9.54 -4.80 3.44
CA LEU A 146 10.35 -4.10 2.46
C LEU A 146 11.70 -3.69 3.01
N LEU A 147 11.74 -3.17 4.24
CA LEU A 147 12.98 -2.80 4.91
C LEU A 147 13.90 -4.01 5.13
N PHE A 148 13.33 -5.18 5.39
CA PHE A 148 14.10 -6.42 5.49
C PHE A 148 14.88 -6.75 4.21
N HIS A 149 14.33 -6.44 3.03
CA HIS A 149 15.00 -6.67 1.75
C HIS A 149 16.01 -5.59 1.35
N ALA A 150 16.01 -4.44 2.03
CA ALA A 150 16.84 -3.29 1.67
C ALA A 150 18.29 -3.35 2.22
N SER A 151 18.64 -4.39 3.01
CA SER A 151 19.98 -4.58 3.60
C SER A 151 20.54 -3.32 4.27
N VAL A 152 19.69 -2.64 5.07
CA VAL A 152 20.05 -1.41 5.79
C VAL A 152 20.89 -1.76 7.03
N GLU A 153 21.88 -0.92 7.34
CA GLU A 153 22.68 -1.04 8.57
C GLU A 153 21.80 -0.91 9.82
N GLU A 154 22.11 -1.67 10.87
CA GLU A 154 21.27 -1.77 12.06
C GLU A 154 21.06 -0.43 12.78
N GLU A 155 22.11 0.39 12.88
CA GLU A 155 22.03 1.71 13.52
C GLU A 155 21.09 2.66 12.75
N THR A 156 21.24 2.74 11.43
CA THR A 156 20.36 3.53 10.55
C THR A 156 18.91 3.04 10.63
N LEU A 157 18.71 1.74 10.77
CA LEU A 157 17.39 1.12 10.87
C LEU A 157 16.67 1.52 12.16
N VAL A 158 17.38 1.54 13.28
CA VAL A 158 16.86 1.98 14.57
C VAL A 158 16.42 3.45 14.52
N GLU A 159 17.25 4.32 13.92
CA GLU A 159 16.91 5.74 13.75
C GLU A 159 15.70 5.94 12.85
N LEU A 160 15.67 5.26 11.70
CA LEU A 160 14.52 5.25 10.79
C LEU A 160 13.24 4.79 11.50
N GLN A 161 13.31 3.70 12.26
CA GLN A 161 12.18 3.18 13.02
C GLN A 161 11.68 4.21 14.05
N ALA A 162 12.58 4.90 14.75
CA ALA A 162 12.19 5.94 15.71
C ALA A 162 11.43 7.09 15.03
N HIS A 163 11.87 7.54 13.86
CA HIS A 163 11.20 8.58 13.08
C HIS A 163 9.83 8.14 12.54
N LEU A 164 9.74 6.91 12.04
CA LEU A 164 8.47 6.34 11.56
C LEU A 164 7.46 6.17 12.69
N LEU A 165 7.90 5.75 13.88
CA LEU A 165 7.04 5.65 15.06
C LEU A 165 6.59 7.03 15.58
N ASP A 166 7.45 8.05 15.52
CA ASP A 166 7.04 9.42 15.85
C ASP A 166 6.01 9.96 14.86
N PHE A 167 6.17 9.66 13.57
CA PHE A 167 5.19 10.00 12.55
C PHE A 167 3.84 9.29 12.76
N LEU A 168 3.84 7.99 13.08
CA LEU A 168 2.61 7.27 13.45
C LEU A 168 1.92 7.88 14.68
N ARG A 169 2.69 8.31 15.68
CA ARG A 169 2.15 9.05 16.84
C ARG A 169 1.55 10.39 16.43
N PHE A 170 2.15 11.09 15.47
CA PHE A 170 1.59 12.32 14.91
C PHE A 170 0.26 12.06 14.18
N LEU A 171 0.17 11.02 13.35
CA LEU A 171 -1.08 10.63 12.70
C LEU A 171 -2.16 10.29 13.73
N GLN A 172 -1.80 9.54 14.78
CA GLN A 172 -2.71 9.18 15.85
C GLN A 172 -3.27 10.41 16.59
N LYS A 173 -2.41 11.39 16.91
CA LYS A 173 -2.83 12.63 17.59
C LYS A 173 -3.80 13.47 16.76
N ASN A 174 -3.72 13.38 15.43
CA ASN A 174 -4.54 14.15 14.50
C ASN A 174 -5.57 13.27 13.77
N GLN A 175 -5.93 12.13 14.35
CA GLN A 175 -6.68 11.09 13.66
C GLN A 175 -8.02 11.60 13.11
N SER A 176 -8.76 12.39 13.90
CA SER A 176 -10.06 12.97 13.49
C SER A 176 -9.96 13.96 12.32
N THR A 177 -8.79 14.55 12.10
CA THR A 177 -8.56 15.50 11.01
C THR A 177 -8.08 14.78 9.75
N PHE A 178 -7.31 13.71 9.91
CA PHE A 178 -6.66 13.04 8.78
C PHE A 178 -7.47 11.86 8.22
N PHE A 179 -8.25 11.17 9.05
CA PHE A 179 -8.98 9.98 8.64
C PHE A 179 -10.48 10.22 8.60
N LEU A 180 -11.14 9.69 7.56
CA LEU A 180 -12.59 9.72 7.47
C LEU A 180 -13.24 8.72 8.43
N SER A 181 -14.39 9.09 8.98
CA SER A 181 -15.24 8.20 9.78
C SER A 181 -16.13 7.28 8.94
N THR A 182 -16.38 7.64 7.67
CA THR A 182 -17.12 6.83 6.69
C THR A 182 -16.69 7.17 5.28
N TYR A 183 -16.85 6.21 4.37
CA TYR A 183 -16.57 6.33 2.94
C TYR A 183 -17.88 6.45 2.14
N HIS A 184 -17.77 6.66 0.83
CA HIS A 184 -18.93 6.81 -0.07
C HIS A 184 -19.16 5.53 -0.87
N VAL A 185 -20.40 5.22 -1.21
CA VAL A 185 -20.70 4.12 -2.14
C VAL A 185 -20.19 4.52 -3.53
N ALA A 186 -19.54 3.61 -4.25
CA ALA A 186 -19.21 3.85 -5.65
C ALA A 186 -20.53 4.00 -6.42
N GLU A 187 -20.76 5.15 -7.07
CA GLU A 187 -21.93 5.30 -7.93
C GLU A 187 -21.75 4.36 -9.13
N ASP A 188 -22.58 3.31 -9.19
CA ASP A 188 -22.71 2.50 -10.39
C ASP A 188 -23.22 3.42 -11.50
N ILE A 189 -22.38 3.71 -12.51
CA ILE A 189 -22.83 4.34 -13.75
C ILE A 189 -23.66 3.30 -14.50
N GLU A 190 -24.90 3.08 -14.06
CA GLU A 190 -25.93 2.37 -14.82
C GLU A 190 -27.00 3.36 -15.32
N ASN A 191 -26.88 3.67 -16.61
CA ASN A 191 -27.93 4.04 -17.58
C ASN A 191 -29.08 4.99 -17.17
N SER A 192 -29.07 6.17 -17.80
CA SER A 192 -30.30 6.76 -18.35
C SER A 192 -30.03 7.33 -19.75
N THR A 193 -29.80 6.43 -20.70
CA THR A 193 -30.34 6.62 -22.06
C THR A 193 -31.87 6.48 -21.99
N ASN A 194 -32.58 7.33 -22.74
CA ASN A 194 -34.04 7.46 -22.92
C ASN A 194 -34.83 8.23 -21.84
N LYS A 195 -35.19 9.47 -22.15
CA LYS A 195 -36.43 9.75 -22.93
C LYS A 195 -36.34 11.09 -23.65
N GLN A 196 -36.25 10.98 -24.97
CA GLN A 196 -36.76 11.98 -25.90
C GLN A 196 -38.28 11.72 -26.02
N GLY A 197 -39.07 12.78 -25.89
CA GLY A 197 -40.53 12.75 -26.07
C GLY A 197 -41.29 13.34 -24.88
N ASP A 198 -41.56 14.65 -24.91
CA ASP A 198 -42.81 15.18 -25.48
C ASP A 198 -42.54 16.60 -26.03
#